data_AF-A0A8X6YWB5-F1
#
_entry.id   AF-A0A8X6YWB5-F1
#
_cell.length_a   1.000
_cell.length_b   1.000
_cell.length_c   1.000
_cell.angle_alpha   90.00
_cell.angle_beta   90.00
_cell.angle_gamma   90.00
#
_symmetry.space_group_name_H-M   'P 1'
#
loop_
_entity.id
_entity.type
_entity.pdbx_description
1 polymer ?
#
loop_
_entity_poly.entity_id
_entity_poly.type
_entity_poly.pdbx_seq_one_letter_code
_entity_poly.pdbx_strand_id
1 'polypeptide(L)'
;MEKEEKAKVIIPPKLAYGEKGCFPYVASDTDIECDIEIKEVQHVDIKSLSASEKLKYGNNKRLRGNYFYERGDFVDAIHCYERAIAYLDSIHDLSAYSAGLHSVELVLKVQPKNVKALFRKAMILGAQGFTDEAIVCLRFAASLEPDTRIIQVELNKFENKRKKEEQSQKAMYQRMFPQTSPRKSSSFSKALKWSLVTGSVLAVAVGMAAYRQYHS
;
A
#
# COMPACT_ATOMS: atom_id res chain seq x y z
N MET A 1 2.31 13.24 -17.19
CA MET A 1 2.47 12.67 -18.53
C MET A 1 2.17 11.19 -18.47
N GLU A 2 1.39 10.69 -19.41
CA GLU A 2 0.94 9.31 -19.49
C GLU A 2 1.98 8.43 -20.21
N LYS A 3 1.86 7.11 -20.07
CA LYS A 3 2.73 6.17 -20.79
C LYS A 3 2.58 6.37 -22.30
N GLU A 4 3.68 6.37 -23.04
CA GLU A 4 3.78 6.61 -24.50
C GLU A 4 3.48 8.05 -24.94
N GLU A 5 3.33 8.99 -24.02
CA GLU A 5 3.20 10.41 -24.36
C GLU A 5 4.51 10.96 -24.94
N LYS A 6 4.37 11.74 -26.02
CA LYS A 6 5.44 12.50 -26.65
C LYS A 6 5.20 13.99 -26.45
N ALA A 7 6.20 14.69 -25.94
CA ALA A 7 6.11 16.11 -25.70
C ALA A 7 7.43 16.80 -26.05
N LYS A 8 7.31 17.99 -26.65
CA LYS A 8 8.43 18.90 -26.84
C LYS A 8 8.45 19.87 -25.67
N VAL A 9 9.56 19.92 -24.94
CA VAL A 9 9.72 20.71 -23.72
C VAL A 9 10.91 21.65 -23.87
N ILE A 10 10.72 22.92 -23.54
CA ILE A 10 11.78 23.92 -23.44
C ILE A 10 12.12 24.09 -21.96
N ILE A 11 13.35 23.78 -21.58
CA ILE A 11 13.82 23.81 -20.19
C ILE A 11 14.76 25.01 -20.04
N PRO A 12 14.40 26.01 -19.21
CA PRO A 12 15.26 27.16 -18.99
C PRO A 12 16.53 26.76 -18.24
N PRO A 13 17.63 27.55 -18.32
CA PRO A 13 18.93 27.11 -17.85
C PRO A 13 18.94 26.87 -16.34
N LYS A 14 18.16 27.67 -15.59
CA LYS A 14 17.93 27.53 -14.14
C LYS A 14 17.39 26.16 -13.71
N LEU A 15 16.71 25.44 -14.61
CA LEU A 15 16.17 24.10 -14.37
C LEU A 15 16.97 23.00 -15.10
N ALA A 16 18.04 23.38 -15.81
CA ALA A 16 18.88 22.51 -16.59
C ALA A 16 20.35 22.56 -16.10
N TYR A 17 21.29 23.06 -16.92
CA TYR A 17 22.72 23.12 -16.58
C TYR A 17 23.20 24.50 -16.11
N GLY A 18 22.31 25.48 -16.02
CA GLY A 18 22.58 26.82 -15.48
C GLY A 18 23.81 27.50 -16.08
N GLU A 19 24.44 28.36 -15.28
CA GLU A 19 25.61 29.16 -15.69
C GLU A 19 26.85 28.31 -15.98
N LYS A 20 26.91 27.07 -15.48
CA LYS A 20 28.09 26.20 -15.70
C LYS A 20 28.04 25.42 -17.01
N GLY A 21 26.86 25.24 -17.59
CA GLY A 21 26.68 24.42 -18.78
C GLY A 21 27.12 22.97 -18.57
N CYS A 22 27.37 22.24 -19.65
CA CYS A 22 27.89 20.87 -19.67
C CYS A 22 28.82 20.72 -20.88
N PHE A 23 30.02 21.31 -20.82
CA PHE A 23 30.97 21.33 -21.94
C PHE A 23 31.45 19.91 -22.32
N PRO A 24 31.59 19.58 -23.61
CA PRO A 24 31.36 20.41 -24.81
C PRO A 24 29.91 20.42 -25.32
N TYR A 25 29.00 19.71 -24.65
CA TYR A 25 27.66 19.43 -25.17
C TYR A 25 26.65 20.56 -24.99
N VAL A 26 26.73 21.29 -23.87
CA VAL A 26 25.79 22.38 -23.54
C VAL A 26 26.58 23.59 -23.07
N ALA A 27 26.34 24.75 -23.69
CA ALA A 27 26.93 26.01 -23.28
C ALA A 27 26.32 26.52 -21.96
N SER A 28 26.97 27.48 -21.32
CA SER A 28 26.45 28.16 -20.14
C SER A 28 25.16 28.91 -20.46
N ASP A 29 24.22 28.92 -19.51
CA ASP A 29 22.98 29.72 -19.52
C ASP A 29 22.13 29.58 -20.80
N THR A 30 22.07 28.36 -21.36
CA THR A 30 21.35 28.07 -22.61
C THR A 30 20.07 27.27 -22.36
N ASP A 31 18.97 27.67 -23.01
CA ASP A 31 17.72 26.92 -23.01
C ASP A 31 17.90 25.55 -23.68
N ILE A 32 17.33 24.50 -23.11
CA ILE A 32 17.37 23.16 -23.70
C ILE A 32 16.01 22.80 -24.26
N GLU A 33 15.95 22.59 -25.57
CA GLU A 33 14.79 22.03 -26.25
C GLU A 33 14.95 20.50 -26.33
N CYS A 34 13.98 19.76 -25.79
CA CYS A 34 14.00 18.30 -25.74
C CYS A 34 12.69 17.71 -26.27
N ASP A 35 12.80 16.73 -27.16
CA ASP A 35 11.71 15.84 -27.52
C ASP A 35 11.73 14.64 -26.57
N ILE A 36 10.76 14.59 -25.65
CA ILE A 36 10.65 13.58 -24.60
C ILE A 36 9.58 12.57 -24.99
N GLU A 37 9.93 11.28 -24.95
CA GLU A 37 9.00 10.17 -25.07
C GLU A 37 9.04 9.33 -23.79
N ILE A 38 7.90 9.23 -23.11
CA ILE A 38 7.80 8.43 -21.89
C ILE A 38 7.53 6.98 -22.27
N LYS A 39 8.56 6.14 -22.17
CA LYS A 39 8.42 4.70 -22.42
C LYS A 39 7.67 3.98 -21.31
N GLU A 40 8.03 4.28 -20.06
CA GLU A 40 7.49 3.59 -18.89
C GLU A 40 7.59 4.49 -17.65
N VAL A 41 6.56 4.45 -16.79
CA VAL A 41 6.55 5.13 -15.50
C VAL A 41 6.48 4.06 -14.41
N GLN A 42 7.56 3.92 -13.64
CA GLN A 42 7.62 3.00 -12.52
C GLN A 42 7.60 3.77 -11.20
N HIS A 43 6.58 3.53 -10.38
CA HIS A 43 6.57 3.94 -8.99
C HIS A 43 7.31 2.89 -8.16
N VAL A 44 8.49 3.25 -7.71
CA VAL A 44 9.34 2.36 -6.92
C VAL A 44 9.07 2.60 -5.44
N ASP A 45 8.42 1.65 -4.78
CA ASP A 45 8.38 1.62 -3.31
C ASP A 45 9.73 1.11 -2.78
N ILE A 46 10.40 1.95 -1.99
CA ILE A 46 11.71 1.64 -1.41
C ILE A 46 11.62 0.35 -0.58
N LYS A 47 10.49 0.09 0.09
CA LYS A 47 10.35 -1.05 0.98
C LYS A 47 10.31 -2.38 0.24
N SER A 48 9.71 -2.42 -0.94
CA SER A 48 9.54 -3.65 -1.73
C SER A 48 10.78 -4.04 -2.53
N LEU A 49 11.77 -3.16 -2.65
CA LEU A 49 13.00 -3.45 -3.38
C LEU A 49 13.88 -4.49 -2.66
N SER A 50 14.54 -5.33 -3.46
CA SER A 50 15.58 -6.23 -2.96
C SER A 50 16.82 -5.46 -2.48
N ALA A 51 17.64 -6.09 -1.65
CA ALA A 51 18.86 -5.46 -1.12
C ALA A 51 19.85 -5.05 -2.23
N SER A 52 19.98 -5.87 -3.29
CA SER A 52 20.85 -5.57 -4.44
C SER A 52 20.34 -4.38 -5.26
N GLU A 53 19.02 -4.28 -5.45
CA GLU A 53 18.40 -3.13 -6.13
C GLU A 53 18.53 -1.86 -5.31
N LYS A 54 18.29 -1.92 -3.99
CA LYS A 54 18.50 -0.79 -3.07
C LYS A 54 19.93 -0.29 -3.13
N LEU A 55 20.91 -1.19 -3.14
CA LEU A 55 22.32 -0.83 -3.27
C LEU A 55 22.60 -0.13 -4.62
N LYS A 56 22.04 -0.67 -5.71
CA LYS A 56 22.16 -0.08 -7.05
C LYS A 56 21.55 1.32 -7.10
N TYR A 57 20.31 1.49 -6.64
CA TYR A 57 19.62 2.79 -6.64
C TYR A 57 20.29 3.80 -5.69
N GLY A 58 20.69 3.36 -4.49
CA GLY A 58 21.43 4.18 -3.54
C GLY A 58 22.75 4.68 -4.13
N ASN A 59 23.53 3.79 -4.76
CA ASN A 59 24.78 4.18 -5.40
C ASN A 59 24.56 5.12 -6.59
N ASN A 60 23.53 4.88 -7.41
CA ASN A 60 23.17 5.80 -8.50
C ASN A 60 22.80 7.20 -7.98
N LYS A 61 22.07 7.30 -6.86
CA LYS A 61 21.75 8.58 -6.22
C LYS A 61 22.98 9.26 -5.66
N ARG A 62 23.90 8.50 -5.03
CA ARG A 62 25.19 9.03 -4.57
C ARG A 62 26.02 9.60 -5.71
N LEU A 63 26.19 8.85 -6.82
CA LEU A 63 26.95 9.32 -7.99
C LEU A 63 26.33 10.57 -8.61
N ARG A 64 25.00 10.66 -8.67
CA ARG A 64 24.31 11.88 -9.11
C ARG A 64 24.52 13.05 -8.14
N GLY A 65 24.58 12.79 -6.84
CA GLY A 65 24.95 13.79 -5.84
C GLY A 65 26.37 14.32 -6.06
N ASN A 66 27.33 13.44 -6.35
CA ASN A 66 28.70 13.84 -6.68
C ASN A 66 28.76 14.78 -7.88
N TYR A 67 27.99 14.48 -8.94
CA TYR A 67 27.89 15.35 -10.12
C TYR A 67 27.47 16.78 -9.77
N PHE A 68 26.43 16.95 -8.96
CA PHE A 68 25.98 18.29 -8.53
C PHE A 68 26.97 18.93 -7.55
N TYR A 69 27.59 18.13 -6.68
CA TYR A 69 28.58 18.61 -5.71
C TYR A 69 29.83 19.19 -6.39
N GLU A 70 30.37 18.51 -7.41
CA GLU A 70 31.51 18.99 -8.21
C GLU A 70 31.20 20.31 -8.92
N ARG A 71 29.93 20.52 -9.26
CA ARG A 71 29.40 21.75 -9.83
C ARG A 71 29.01 22.77 -8.77
N GLY A 72 29.24 22.54 -7.48
CA GLY A 72 28.85 23.48 -6.40
C GLY A 72 27.33 23.68 -6.26
N ASP A 73 26.51 22.85 -6.91
CA ASP A 73 25.06 22.86 -6.83
C ASP A 73 24.65 22.07 -5.57
N PHE A 74 24.94 22.65 -4.40
CA PHE A 74 24.89 21.92 -3.13
C PHE A 74 23.47 21.48 -2.72
N VAL A 75 22.44 22.25 -3.06
CA VAL A 75 21.03 21.92 -2.72
C VAL A 75 20.62 20.63 -3.43
N ASP A 76 20.89 20.52 -4.73
CA ASP A 76 20.59 19.32 -5.52
C ASP A 76 21.46 18.12 -5.10
N ALA A 77 22.72 18.38 -4.72
CA ALA A 77 23.61 17.36 -4.19
C ALA A 77 23.07 16.77 -2.87
N ILE A 78 22.67 17.63 -1.92
CA ILE A 78 22.08 17.23 -0.63
C ILE A 78 20.85 16.37 -0.88
N HIS A 79 19.91 16.80 -1.72
CA HIS A 79 18.72 16.01 -2.04
C HIS A 79 19.05 14.64 -2.65
N CYS A 80 20.10 14.56 -3.48
CA CYS A 80 20.56 13.28 -4.01
C CYS A 80 21.14 12.37 -2.92
N TYR A 81 21.93 12.91 -1.99
CA TYR A 81 22.51 12.16 -0.89
C TYR A 81 21.46 11.71 0.14
N GLU A 82 20.49 12.57 0.50
CA GLU A 82 19.36 12.21 1.36
C GLU A 82 18.61 11.00 0.80
N ARG A 83 18.35 11.01 -0.52
CA ARG A 83 17.71 9.88 -1.19
C ARG A 83 18.61 8.64 -1.20
N ALA A 84 19.91 8.79 -1.34
CA ALA A 84 20.85 7.66 -1.28
C ALA A 84 20.82 6.99 0.10
N ILE A 85 20.86 7.79 1.16
CA ILE A 85 20.77 7.32 2.56
C ILE A 85 19.46 6.55 2.77
N ALA A 86 18.32 7.07 2.30
CA ALA A 86 17.04 6.38 2.45
C ALA A 86 17.01 4.96 1.85
N TYR A 87 17.73 4.70 0.75
CA TYR A 87 17.86 3.34 0.21
C TYR A 87 18.78 2.47 1.07
N LEU A 88 19.91 3.02 1.52
CA LEU A 88 20.96 2.28 2.24
C LEU A 88 20.58 1.96 3.69
N ASP A 89 19.92 2.87 4.40
CA ASP A 89 19.44 2.63 5.77
C ASP A 89 18.51 1.40 5.81
N SER A 90 17.64 1.28 4.80
CA SER A 90 16.75 0.12 4.70
C SER A 90 17.49 -1.21 4.46
N ILE A 91 18.74 -1.19 3.97
CA ILE A 91 19.55 -2.40 3.81
C ILE A 91 20.09 -2.87 5.17
N HIS A 92 20.49 -1.94 6.03
CA HIS A 92 20.93 -2.27 7.38
C HIS A 92 19.82 -2.98 8.18
N ASP A 93 18.58 -2.49 8.08
CA ASP A 93 17.42 -3.14 8.67
C ASP A 93 17.21 -4.55 8.11
N LEU A 94 17.28 -4.72 6.78
CA LEU A 94 17.16 -6.03 6.14
C LEU A 94 18.24 -7.02 6.62
N SER A 95 19.47 -6.54 6.79
CA SER A 95 20.58 -7.38 7.27
C SER A 95 20.41 -7.77 8.74
N ALA A 96 19.91 -6.87 9.58
CA ALA A 96 19.65 -7.19 10.98
C ALA A 96 18.52 -8.21 11.13
N TYR A 97 17.43 -8.06 10.36
CA TYR A 97 16.31 -8.99 10.38
C TYR A 97 16.68 -10.38 9.88
N SER A 98 17.49 -10.48 8.82
CA SER A 98 17.91 -11.78 8.26
C SER A 98 18.79 -12.57 9.24
N ALA A 99 19.73 -11.91 9.92
CA ALA A 99 20.54 -12.52 10.98
C ALA A 99 19.68 -12.96 12.18
N GLY A 100 18.70 -12.14 12.58
CA GLY A 100 17.75 -12.47 13.64
C GLY A 100 16.89 -13.69 13.30
N LEU A 101 16.34 -13.73 12.08
CA LEU A 101 15.53 -14.86 11.60
C LEU A 101 16.33 -16.15 11.57
N HIS A 102 17.56 -16.13 11.03
CA HIS A 102 18.41 -17.30 10.98
C HIS A 102 18.64 -17.89 12.39
N SER A 103 18.96 -17.02 13.35
CA SER A 103 19.17 -17.41 14.75
C SER A 103 17.91 -18.08 15.34
N VAL A 104 16.74 -17.51 15.08
CA VAL A 104 15.46 -18.05 15.55
C VAL A 104 15.13 -19.39 14.88
N GLU A 105 15.41 -19.53 13.59
CA GLU A 105 15.18 -20.78 12.85
C GLU A 105 16.04 -21.92 13.37
N LEU A 106 17.30 -21.67 13.74
CA LEU A 106 18.14 -22.68 14.37
C LEU A 106 17.55 -23.19 15.69
N VAL A 107 17.00 -22.28 16.51
CA VAL A 107 16.31 -22.66 17.75
C VAL A 107 15.06 -23.49 17.45
N LEU A 108 14.26 -23.10 16.46
CA LEU A 108 13.03 -23.81 16.09
C LEU A 108 13.29 -25.17 15.43
N LYS A 109 14.44 -25.37 14.78
CA LYS A 109 14.87 -26.69 14.27
C LYS A 109 15.07 -27.69 15.40
N VAL A 110 15.63 -27.26 16.53
CA VAL A 110 15.86 -28.12 17.71
C VAL A 110 14.61 -28.20 18.58
N GLN A 111 13.90 -27.08 18.75
CA GLN A 111 12.74 -26.94 19.62
C GLN A 111 11.56 -26.31 18.86
N PRO A 112 10.82 -27.09 18.06
CA PRO A 112 9.76 -26.57 17.20
C PRO A 112 8.58 -25.95 17.96
N LYS A 113 8.40 -26.31 19.24
CA LYS A 113 7.36 -25.79 20.13
C LYS A 113 7.86 -24.68 21.07
N ASN A 114 9.01 -24.07 20.81
CA ASN A 114 9.53 -22.99 21.65
C ASN A 114 8.75 -21.69 21.43
N VAL A 115 7.88 -21.34 22.38
CA VAL A 115 7.00 -20.17 22.33
C VAL A 115 7.77 -18.85 22.22
N LYS A 116 8.90 -18.71 22.94
CA LYS A 116 9.74 -17.49 22.88
C LYS A 116 10.37 -17.33 21.50
N ALA A 117 10.84 -18.41 20.89
CA ALA A 117 11.40 -18.38 19.54
C ALA A 117 10.33 -18.05 18.49
N LEU A 118 9.14 -18.66 18.58
CA LEU A 118 7.99 -18.34 17.72
C LEU A 118 7.56 -16.87 17.84
N PHE A 119 7.48 -16.35 19.08
CA PHE A 119 7.15 -14.95 19.33
C PHE A 119 8.19 -14.02 18.71
N ARG A 120 9.49 -14.29 18.89
CA ARG A 120 10.58 -13.51 18.25
C ARG A 120 10.50 -13.58 16.73
N LYS A 121 10.23 -14.76 16.15
CA LYS A 121 10.03 -14.92 14.71
C LYS A 121 8.91 -13.99 14.21
N ALA A 122 7.79 -13.97 14.91
CA ALA A 122 6.66 -13.11 14.56
C ALA A 122 7.00 -11.62 14.63
N MET A 123 7.75 -11.19 15.65
CA MET A 123 8.16 -9.78 15.76
C MET A 123 9.08 -9.36 14.61
N ILE A 124 10.03 -10.21 14.21
CA ILE A 124 10.93 -9.93 13.09
C ILE A 124 10.17 -9.90 11.76
N LEU A 125 9.31 -10.88 11.51
CA LEU A 125 8.45 -10.93 10.31
C LEU A 125 7.52 -9.70 10.24
N GLY A 126 6.94 -9.32 11.37
CA GLY A 126 6.09 -8.15 11.49
C GLY A 126 6.82 -6.83 11.19
N ALA A 127 8.09 -6.72 11.61
CA ALA A 127 8.95 -5.58 11.32
C ALA A 127 9.34 -5.52 9.83
N GLN A 128 9.50 -6.68 9.19
CA GLN A 128 9.72 -6.79 7.74
C GLN A 128 8.48 -6.52 6.89
N GLY A 129 7.30 -6.43 7.50
CA GLY A 129 6.02 -6.22 6.80
C GLY A 129 5.28 -7.49 6.40
N PHE A 130 5.82 -8.67 6.73
CA PHE A 130 5.17 -9.97 6.55
C PHE A 130 4.13 -10.21 7.64
N THR A 131 3.05 -9.41 7.59
CA THR A 131 2.00 -9.35 8.62
C THR A 131 1.26 -10.69 8.75
N ASP A 132 0.97 -11.39 7.66
CA ASP A 132 0.24 -12.67 7.70
C ASP A 132 1.08 -13.79 8.30
N GLU A 133 2.35 -13.90 7.91
CA GLU A 133 3.28 -14.89 8.45
C GLU A 133 3.55 -14.66 9.95
N ALA A 134 3.60 -13.39 10.37
CA ALA A 134 3.68 -13.03 11.79
C ALA A 134 2.44 -13.49 12.57
N ILE A 135 1.23 -13.31 12.02
CA ILE A 135 -0.03 -13.78 12.62
C ILE A 135 -0.02 -15.31 12.76
N VAL A 136 0.44 -16.04 11.73
CA VAL A 136 0.53 -17.51 11.78
C VAL A 136 1.45 -17.95 12.92
N CYS A 137 2.63 -17.33 13.05
CA CYS A 137 3.56 -17.62 14.14
C CYS A 137 2.97 -17.33 15.53
N LEU A 138 2.26 -16.20 15.69
CA LEU A 138 1.61 -15.83 16.95
C LEU A 138 0.43 -16.75 17.31
N ARG A 139 -0.37 -17.17 16.32
CA ARG A 139 -1.44 -18.15 16.53
C ARG A 139 -0.89 -19.48 16.98
N PHE A 140 0.21 -19.92 16.38
CA PHE A 140 0.87 -21.15 16.82
C PHE A 140 1.42 -21.01 18.24
N ALA A 141 2.06 -19.88 18.57
CA ALA A 141 2.51 -19.59 19.93
C ALA A 141 1.34 -19.56 20.95
N ALA A 142 0.21 -18.94 20.60
CA ALA A 142 -1.00 -18.90 21.43
C ALA A 142 -1.66 -20.27 21.62
N SER A 143 -1.52 -21.18 20.64
CA SER A 143 -2.01 -22.56 20.77
C SER A 143 -1.21 -23.39 21.77
N LEU A 144 0.03 -22.99 22.06
CA LEU A 144 0.92 -23.65 23.03
C LEU A 144 0.78 -23.04 24.43
N GLU A 145 0.66 -21.71 24.51
CA GLU A 145 0.52 -20.96 25.78
C GLU A 145 -0.63 -19.93 25.67
N PRO A 146 -1.90 -20.34 25.87
CA PRO A 146 -3.05 -19.46 25.71
C PRO A 146 -3.12 -18.34 26.77
N ASP A 147 -2.56 -18.58 27.95
CA ASP A 147 -2.59 -17.64 29.09
C ASP A 147 -1.61 -16.47 28.94
N THR A 148 -0.70 -16.53 27.96
CA THR A 148 0.30 -15.50 27.74
C THR A 148 -0.34 -14.26 27.12
N ARG A 149 -0.72 -13.31 27.98
CA ARG A 149 -1.38 -12.04 27.62
C ARG A 149 -0.63 -11.24 26.56
N ILE A 150 0.71 -11.26 26.59
CA ILE A 150 1.55 -10.54 25.61
C ILE A 150 1.31 -11.04 24.19
N ILE A 151 1.17 -12.35 24.00
CA ILE A 151 0.93 -12.95 22.68
C ILE A 151 -0.44 -12.52 22.15
N GLN A 152 -1.47 -12.52 23.00
CA GLN A 152 -2.82 -12.09 22.63
C GLN A 152 -2.87 -10.61 22.24
N VAL A 153 -2.14 -9.75 22.98
CA VAL A 153 -2.06 -8.31 22.68
C VAL A 153 -1.39 -8.07 21.32
N GLU A 154 -0.24 -8.69 21.07
CA GLU A 154 0.45 -8.53 19.79
C GLU A 154 -0.34 -9.16 18.64
N LEU A 155 -1.00 -10.30 18.84
CA LEU A 155 -1.85 -10.92 17.82
C LEU A 155 -2.98 -9.98 17.38
N ASN A 156 -3.70 -9.39 18.33
CA ASN A 156 -4.75 -8.40 18.03
C ASN A 156 -4.21 -7.18 17.28
N LYS A 157 -3.02 -6.71 17.65
CA LYS A 157 -2.35 -5.58 16.97
C LYS A 157 -2.02 -5.92 15.52
N PHE A 158 -1.48 -7.11 15.24
CA PHE A 158 -1.20 -7.55 13.88
C PHE A 158 -2.48 -7.80 13.07
N GLU A 159 -3.53 -8.36 13.66
CA GLU A 159 -4.83 -8.52 12.98
C GLU A 159 -5.48 -7.18 12.62
N ASN A 160 -5.39 -6.18 13.50
CA ASN A 160 -5.84 -4.83 13.22
C ASN A 160 -5.01 -4.15 12.12
N LYS A 161 -3.70 -4.39 12.10
CA LYS A 161 -2.81 -3.91 11.03
C LYS A 161 -3.21 -4.51 9.68
N ARG A 162 -3.40 -5.83 9.61
CA ARG A 162 -3.86 -6.52 8.39
C ARG A 162 -5.20 -5.97 7.89
N LYS A 163 -6.19 -5.79 8.77
CA LYS A 163 -7.49 -5.20 8.40
C LYS A 163 -7.34 -3.79 7.80
N LYS A 164 -6.44 -2.97 8.34
CA LYS A 164 -6.14 -1.63 7.80
C LYS A 164 -5.49 -1.71 6.42
N GLU A 165 -4.54 -2.64 6.23
CA GLU A 165 -3.88 -2.89 4.94
C GLU A 165 -4.88 -3.36 3.89
N GLU A 166 -5.80 -4.26 4.23
CA GLU A 166 -6.87 -4.69 3.31
C GLU A 166 -7.83 -3.53 2.96
N GLN A 167 -8.19 -2.70 3.93
CA GLN A 167 -9.06 -1.55 3.72
C GLN A 167 -8.38 -0.50 2.82
N SER A 168 -7.09 -0.22 3.04
CA SER A 168 -6.35 0.72 2.21
C SER A 168 -6.17 0.21 0.79
N GLN A 169 -5.89 -1.09 0.61
CA GLN A 169 -5.82 -1.74 -0.70
C GLN A 169 -7.17 -1.67 -1.43
N LYS A 170 -8.28 -1.99 -0.76
CA LYS A 170 -9.64 -1.87 -1.33
C LYS A 170 -9.99 -0.44 -1.71
N ALA A 171 -9.67 0.54 -0.86
CA ALA A 171 -9.89 1.95 -1.14
C ALA A 171 -9.02 2.46 -2.30
N MET A 172 -7.75 2.01 -2.38
CA MET A 172 -6.85 2.30 -3.49
C MET A 172 -7.39 1.73 -4.80
N TYR A 173 -7.82 0.46 -4.81
CA TYR A 173 -8.40 -0.18 -5.98
C TYR A 173 -9.69 0.53 -6.45
N GLN A 174 -10.55 0.94 -5.53
CA GLN A 174 -11.76 1.72 -5.84
C GLN A 174 -11.45 3.10 -6.43
N ARG A 175 -10.33 3.72 -6.05
CA ARG A 175 -9.87 5.00 -6.60
C ARG A 175 -9.18 4.84 -7.96
N MET A 176 -8.43 3.75 -8.15
CA MET A 176 -7.72 3.44 -9.41
C MET A 176 -8.67 2.96 -10.51
N PHE A 177 -9.73 2.24 -10.13
CA PHE A 177 -10.76 1.76 -11.04
C PHE A 177 -12.13 2.13 -10.47
N PRO A 178 -12.62 3.35 -10.75
CA PRO A 178 -13.98 3.71 -10.42
C PRO A 178 -14.88 2.70 -11.13
N GLN A 179 -15.54 1.83 -10.38
CA GLN A 179 -16.53 0.91 -10.93
C GLN A 179 -17.57 1.76 -11.68
N THR A 180 -17.50 1.77 -13.02
CA THR A 180 -18.58 2.26 -13.89
C THR A 180 -19.73 1.29 -13.78
N SER A 181 -20.32 1.22 -12.60
CA SER A 181 -21.63 0.60 -12.44
C SER A 181 -22.64 1.58 -13.03
N PRO A 182 -23.53 1.14 -13.92
CA PRO A 182 -24.63 1.99 -14.38
C PRO A 182 -25.37 2.45 -13.12
N ARG A 183 -25.64 3.76 -13.04
CA ARG A 183 -26.42 4.38 -11.97
C ARG A 183 -27.52 3.42 -11.55
N LYS A 184 -27.43 2.86 -10.34
CA LYS A 184 -28.58 2.20 -9.72
C LYS A 184 -29.63 3.29 -9.63
N SER A 185 -30.67 3.18 -10.47
CA SER A 185 -31.89 3.94 -10.28
C SER A 185 -32.31 3.73 -8.83
N SER A 186 -32.51 4.83 -8.14
CA SER A 186 -32.99 4.85 -6.77
C SER A 186 -34.29 4.05 -6.73
N SER A 187 -34.23 2.81 -6.22
CA SER A 187 -35.42 2.05 -5.90
C SER A 187 -36.16 2.82 -4.80
N PHE A 188 -37.19 3.51 -5.24
CA PHE A 188 -38.08 4.30 -4.42
C PHE A 188 -38.81 3.38 -3.45
N SER A 189 -38.37 3.42 -2.19
CA SER A 189 -39.07 3.02 -0.97
C SER A 189 -39.51 1.55 -0.80
N LYS A 190 -38.90 0.90 0.19
CA LYS A 190 -39.43 -0.27 0.91
C LYS A 190 -40.67 0.06 1.77
N ALA A 191 -41.43 1.11 1.44
CA ALA A 191 -42.59 1.57 2.19
C ALA A 191 -43.93 1.12 1.56
N LEU A 192 -43.94 0.65 0.30
CA LEU A 192 -45.19 0.34 -0.40
C LEU A 192 -45.64 -1.12 -0.27
N LYS A 193 -44.81 -2.04 0.25
CA LYS A 193 -45.14 -3.48 0.30
C LYS A 193 -46.05 -3.92 1.46
N TRP A 194 -46.29 -3.07 2.46
CA TRP A 194 -47.22 -3.39 3.57
C TRP A 194 -48.62 -2.78 3.44
N SER A 195 -48.87 -1.94 2.43
CA SER A 195 -50.19 -1.30 2.24
C SER A 195 -51.25 -2.19 1.56
N LEU A 196 -50.86 -3.37 1.05
CA LEU A 196 -51.75 -4.27 0.32
C LEU A 196 -52.25 -5.49 1.12
N VAL A 197 -51.77 -5.70 2.35
CA VAL A 197 -52.18 -6.85 3.17
C VAL A 197 -53.36 -6.52 4.10
N THR A 198 -53.59 -5.24 4.43
CA THR A 198 -54.72 -4.82 5.28
C THR A 198 -56.01 -4.54 4.51
N GLY A 199 -55.97 -4.39 3.18
CA GLY A 199 -57.16 -4.09 2.36
C GLY A 199 -58.04 -5.30 2.00
N SER A 200 -57.52 -6.53 2.07
CA SER A 200 -58.24 -7.72 1.61
C SER A 200 -59.18 -8.35 2.66
N VAL A 201 -58.95 -8.11 3.96
CA VAL A 201 -59.78 -8.73 5.02
C VAL A 201 -61.12 -7.99 5.22
N LEU A 202 -61.16 -6.67 5.00
CA LEU A 202 -62.38 -5.88 5.16
C LEU A 202 -63.40 -6.09 4.02
N ALA A 203 -62.94 -6.40 2.79
CA ALA A 203 -63.83 -6.61 1.65
C ALA A 203 -64.64 -7.92 1.73
N VAL A 204 -64.10 -8.97 2.37
CA VAL A 204 -64.79 -10.27 2.49
C VAL A 204 -65.87 -10.23 3.59
N ALA A 205 -65.65 -9.47 4.67
CA ALA A 205 -66.61 -9.40 5.79
C ALA A 205 -67.89 -8.62 5.43
N VAL A 206 -67.79 -7.55 4.64
CA VAL A 206 -68.96 -6.76 4.22
C VAL A 206 -69.82 -7.49 3.19
N GLY A 207 -69.20 -8.26 2.28
CA GLY A 207 -69.92 -9.06 1.28
C GLY A 207 -70.76 -10.19 1.88
N MET A 208 -70.26 -10.85 2.93
CA MET A 208 -70.97 -11.95 3.60
C MET A 208 -72.19 -11.47 4.42
N ALA A 209 -72.13 -10.26 4.98
CA ALA A 209 -73.26 -9.67 5.70
C ALA A 209 -74.39 -9.24 4.75
N ALA A 210 -74.05 -8.64 3.60
CA ALA A 210 -75.03 -8.26 2.57
C ALA A 210 -75.70 -9.48 1.93
N TYR A 211 -74.96 -10.57 1.70
CA TYR A 211 -75.52 -11.82 1.15
C TYR A 211 -76.52 -12.50 2.09
N ARG A 212 -76.30 -12.42 3.42
CA ARG A 212 -77.22 -13.00 4.42
C ARG A 212 -78.53 -12.22 4.57
N GLN A 213 -78.49 -10.90 4.33
CA GLN A 213 -79.67 -10.04 4.43
C GLN A 213 -80.55 -10.07 3.17
N TYR A 214 -80.03 -10.53 2.03
CA TYR A 214 -80.79 -10.67 0.79
C TYR A 214 -81.52 -12.02 0.67
N HIS A 215 -81.18 -13.00 1.51
CA HIS A 215 -81.71 -14.37 1.47
C HIS A 215 -82.43 -14.80 2.77
N SER A 216 -82.96 -13.85 3.54
CA SER A 216 -83.90 -14.10 4.65
C SER A 216 -85.20 -13.35 4.43
#